data_AF-A0A8T2Q9V5-F1
#
_entry.id   AF-A0A8T2Q9V5-F1
#
_cell.length_a   1.000
_cell.length_b   1.000
_cell.length_c   1.000
_cell.angle_alpha   90.00
_cell.angle_beta   90.00
_cell.angle_gamma   90.00
#
_symmetry.space_group_name_H-M   'P 1'
#
loop_
_entity.id
_entity.type
_entity.pdbx_description
1 polymer ?
#
loop_
_entity_poly.entity_id
_entity_poly.type
_entity_poly.pdbx_seq_one_letter_code
_entity_poly.pdbx_strand_id
1 'polypeptide(L)'
;MQHTYVRTYVRTYVRTYVHTYVHTYIHTYIHTYIHTYIHTYIHTYIHTYIHTYVHTYIRTYVRTYLHTYIHTYIHTYIHTHTHTYINACMHAYIHTYIRMYVHTYIHTYIDACMHVYIHTHIHACIHTYIRHTYIHTYIHTYIHTYIHTYIHTYIHTQDVHMYVSCVYLYLNVVMIPQLT
;
A
#
# COMPACT_ATOMS: atom_id res chain seq x y z
N MET A 1 -59.79 109.36 23.66
CA MET A 1 -58.30 109.33 23.67
C MET A 1 -57.75 108.21 24.55
N GLN A 2 -58.06 108.13 25.85
CA GLN A 2 -57.57 107.05 26.72
C GLN A 2 -58.04 105.65 26.28
N HIS A 3 -59.33 105.50 25.97
CA HIS A 3 -59.91 104.18 25.64
C HIS A 3 -59.37 103.59 24.32
N THR A 4 -59.00 104.45 23.36
CA THR A 4 -58.37 104.04 22.09
C THR A 4 -56.90 103.67 22.30
N TYR A 5 -56.18 104.39 23.15
CA TYR A 5 -54.76 104.13 23.46
C TYR A 5 -54.57 102.82 24.24
N VAL A 6 -55.40 102.57 25.25
CA VAL A 6 -55.38 101.30 26.00
C VAL A 6 -55.69 100.14 25.07
N ARG A 7 -56.70 100.29 24.20
CA ARG A 7 -57.08 99.23 23.25
C ARG A 7 -56.00 98.93 22.23
N THR A 8 -55.32 99.94 21.68
CA THR A 8 -54.22 99.73 20.74
C THR A 8 -53.00 99.13 21.43
N TYR A 9 -52.64 99.62 22.62
CA TYR A 9 -51.50 99.11 23.39
C TYR A 9 -51.69 97.64 23.81
N VAL A 10 -52.85 97.29 24.36
CA VAL A 10 -53.16 95.89 24.71
C VAL A 10 -53.16 95.02 23.47
N ARG A 11 -53.74 95.49 22.36
CA ARG A 11 -53.77 94.72 21.11
C ARG A 11 -52.38 94.51 20.52
N THR A 12 -51.53 95.52 20.51
CA THR A 12 -50.16 95.39 19.99
C THR A 12 -49.31 94.53 20.91
N TYR A 13 -49.37 94.74 22.23
CA TYR A 13 -48.62 93.96 23.21
C TYR A 13 -49.01 92.48 23.21
N VAL A 14 -50.31 92.16 23.23
CA VAL A 14 -50.78 90.78 23.15
C VAL A 14 -50.39 90.16 21.81
N ARG A 15 -50.55 90.90 20.70
CA ARG A 15 -50.18 90.37 19.38
C ARG A 15 -48.68 90.12 19.25
N THR A 16 -47.83 91.05 19.69
CA THR A 16 -46.38 90.87 19.61
C THR A 16 -45.92 89.78 20.56
N TYR A 17 -46.38 89.77 21.82
CA TYR A 17 -45.97 88.78 22.81
C TYR A 17 -46.45 87.38 22.41
N VAL A 18 -47.72 87.21 22.03
CA VAL A 18 -48.22 85.91 21.55
C VAL A 18 -47.51 85.50 20.28
N HIS A 19 -47.32 86.40 19.32
CA HIS A 19 -46.65 86.04 18.07
C HIS A 19 -45.19 85.66 18.30
N THR A 20 -44.41 86.43 19.05
CA THR A 20 -43.01 86.12 19.29
C THR A 20 -42.86 84.88 20.16
N TYR A 21 -43.65 84.73 21.22
CA TYR A 21 -43.57 83.58 22.10
C TYR A 21 -43.97 82.29 21.37
N VAL A 22 -45.10 82.30 20.67
CA VAL A 22 -45.57 81.14 19.91
C VAL A 22 -44.60 80.83 18.77
N HIS A 23 -44.16 81.82 18.00
CA HIS A 23 -43.23 81.59 16.90
C HIS A 23 -41.88 81.08 17.39
N THR A 24 -41.28 81.72 18.40
CA THR A 24 -39.97 81.28 18.91
C THR A 24 -40.07 79.92 19.58
N TYR A 25 -41.08 79.67 20.41
CA TYR A 25 -41.23 78.39 21.08
C TYR A 25 -41.51 77.27 20.10
N ILE A 26 -42.47 77.45 19.18
CA ILE A 26 -42.78 76.43 18.17
C ILE A 26 -41.59 76.21 17.24
N HIS A 27 -40.99 77.28 16.71
CA HIS A 27 -39.86 77.14 15.79
C HIS A 27 -38.65 76.51 16.47
N THR A 28 -38.27 76.95 17.66
CA THR A 28 -37.12 76.38 18.37
C THR A 28 -37.39 74.95 18.80
N TYR A 29 -38.56 74.66 19.38
CA TYR A 29 -38.89 73.32 19.84
C TYR A 29 -38.99 72.34 18.67
N ILE A 30 -39.75 72.68 17.62
CA ILE A 30 -39.88 71.82 16.44
C ILE A 30 -38.54 71.66 15.74
N HIS A 31 -37.81 72.75 15.48
CA HIS A 31 -36.55 72.65 14.76
C HIS A 31 -35.51 71.88 15.57
N THR A 32 -35.35 72.17 16.87
CA THR A 32 -34.37 71.44 17.69
C THR A 32 -34.78 69.99 17.89
N TYR A 33 -36.05 69.70 18.17
CA TYR A 33 -36.51 68.33 18.39
C TYR A 33 -36.41 67.51 17.10
N ILE A 34 -36.91 68.02 15.98
CA ILE A 34 -36.83 67.31 14.69
C ILE A 34 -35.37 67.15 14.27
N HIS A 35 -34.58 68.23 14.31
CA HIS A 35 -33.19 68.15 13.87
C HIS A 35 -32.38 67.21 14.77
N THR A 36 -32.49 67.34 16.09
CA THR A 36 -31.76 66.46 17.00
C THR A 36 -32.24 65.02 16.86
N TYR A 37 -33.54 64.76 16.92
CA TYR A 37 -34.07 63.41 16.86
C TYR A 37 -33.74 62.74 15.53
N ILE A 38 -33.99 63.41 14.40
CA ILE A 38 -33.69 62.85 13.08
C ILE A 38 -32.18 62.68 12.91
N HIS A 39 -31.38 63.69 13.22
CA HIS A 39 -29.94 63.61 13.05
C HIS A 39 -29.34 62.53 13.96
N THR A 40 -29.68 62.51 15.25
CA THR A 40 -29.16 61.49 16.15
C THR A 40 -29.65 60.12 15.75
N TYR A 41 -30.95 59.93 15.50
CA TYR A 41 -31.49 58.60 15.19
C TYR A 41 -30.94 58.07 13.87
N ILE A 42 -30.96 58.87 12.80
CA ILE A 42 -30.42 58.46 11.50
C ILE A 42 -28.91 58.24 11.61
N HIS A 43 -28.17 59.20 12.17
CA HIS A 43 -26.71 59.07 12.25
C HIS A 43 -26.31 57.90 13.14
N THR A 44 -26.87 57.75 14.34
CA THR A 44 -26.53 56.63 15.22
C THR A 44 -26.97 55.32 14.59
N TYR A 45 -28.23 55.20 14.12
CA TYR A 45 -28.73 53.93 13.60
C TYR A 45 -27.98 53.50 12.35
N ILE A 46 -27.81 54.39 11.37
CA ILE A 46 -27.10 54.07 10.14
C ILE A 46 -25.62 53.81 10.45
N HIS A 47 -24.96 54.67 11.21
CA HIS A 47 -23.55 54.49 11.50
C HIS A 47 -23.32 53.22 12.31
N THR A 48 -24.09 52.97 13.39
CA THR A 48 -23.92 51.76 14.17
C THR A 48 -24.27 50.54 13.34
N TYR A 49 -25.42 50.52 12.66
CA TYR A 49 -25.85 49.33 11.93
C TYR A 49 -24.88 49.01 10.79
N ILE A 50 -24.54 49.98 9.95
CA ILE A 50 -23.60 49.76 8.84
C ILE A 50 -22.22 49.41 9.40
N HIS A 51 -21.68 50.19 10.34
CA HIS A 51 -20.36 49.91 10.87
C HIS A 51 -20.32 48.54 11.54
N THR A 52 -21.24 48.23 12.46
CA THR A 52 -21.22 46.95 13.16
C THR A 52 -21.51 45.81 12.22
N TYR A 53 -22.49 45.92 11.33
CA TYR A 53 -22.86 44.80 10.46
C TYR A 53 -21.77 44.56 9.41
N VAL A 54 -21.34 45.59 8.69
CA VAL A 54 -20.33 45.45 7.64
C VAL A 54 -18.99 45.05 8.27
N HIS A 55 -18.55 45.72 9.33
CA HIS A 55 -17.26 45.39 9.94
C HIS A 55 -17.29 44.00 10.58
N THR A 56 -18.32 43.64 11.34
CA THR A 56 -18.36 42.30 11.96
C THR A 56 -18.57 41.21 10.92
N TYR A 57 -19.48 41.39 9.95
CA TYR A 57 -19.73 40.40 8.92
C TYR A 57 -18.51 40.19 8.03
N ILE A 58 -17.91 41.25 7.49
CA ILE A 58 -16.71 41.12 6.65
C ILE A 58 -15.58 40.52 7.47
N ARG A 59 -15.31 41.02 8.68
CA ARG A 59 -14.22 40.50 9.50
C ARG A 59 -14.42 39.04 9.88
N THR A 60 -15.62 38.65 10.27
CA THR A 60 -15.92 37.27 10.63
C THR A 60 -15.86 36.39 9.40
N TYR A 61 -16.59 36.71 8.33
CA TYR A 61 -16.64 35.93 7.10
C TYR A 61 -15.26 35.76 6.47
N VAL A 62 -14.51 36.86 6.29
CA VAL A 62 -13.15 36.80 5.71
C VAL A 62 -12.23 35.99 6.60
N ARG A 63 -12.26 36.21 7.92
CA ARG A 63 -11.42 35.46 8.85
C ARG A 63 -11.79 33.98 8.87
N THR A 64 -13.06 33.63 8.98
CA THR A 64 -13.50 32.24 9.02
C THR A 64 -13.21 31.58 7.70
N TYR A 65 -13.58 32.18 6.57
CA TYR A 65 -13.39 31.59 5.25
C TYR A 65 -11.91 31.40 4.93
N LEU A 66 -11.08 32.44 5.10
CA LEU A 66 -9.64 32.31 4.88
C LEU A 66 -9.02 31.32 5.85
N HIS A 67 -9.37 31.38 7.14
CA HIS A 67 -8.81 30.44 8.10
C HIS A 67 -9.21 29.00 7.78
N THR A 68 -10.49 28.74 7.52
CA THR A 68 -10.95 27.39 7.17
C THR A 68 -10.34 26.95 5.86
N TYR A 69 -10.32 27.77 4.83
CA TYR A 69 -9.80 27.38 3.52
C TYR A 69 -8.29 27.12 3.57
N ILE A 70 -7.53 28.04 4.17
CA ILE A 70 -6.08 27.88 4.30
C ILE A 70 -5.77 26.70 5.21
N HIS A 71 -6.43 26.59 6.37
CA HIS A 71 -6.19 25.49 7.29
C HIS A 71 -6.56 24.15 6.65
N THR A 72 -7.75 24.02 6.06
CA THR A 72 -8.15 22.75 5.42
C THR A 72 -7.26 22.45 4.24
N TYR A 73 -6.98 23.40 3.35
CA TYR A 73 -6.13 23.15 2.19
C TYR A 73 -4.71 22.76 2.59
N ILE A 74 -4.05 23.54 3.45
CA ILE A 74 -2.68 23.26 3.88
C ILE A 74 -2.64 21.98 4.71
N HIS A 75 -3.52 21.84 5.70
CA HIS A 75 -3.54 20.64 6.55
C HIS A 75 -3.84 19.41 5.72
N THR A 76 -4.90 19.40 4.91
CA THR A 76 -5.24 18.22 4.11
C THR A 76 -4.17 17.95 3.07
N TYR A 77 -3.70 18.94 2.31
CA TYR A 77 -2.69 18.71 1.28
C TYR A 77 -1.37 18.21 1.87
N ILE A 78 -0.82 18.91 2.86
CA ILE A 78 0.45 18.52 3.48
C ILE A 78 0.29 17.20 4.23
N HIS A 79 -0.72 17.05 5.07
CA HIS A 79 -0.91 15.82 5.85
C HIS A 79 -1.16 14.63 4.93
N THR A 80 -2.06 14.75 3.96
CA THR A 80 -2.34 13.63 3.05
C THR A 80 -1.14 13.31 2.19
N HIS A 81 -0.45 14.28 1.58
CA HIS A 81 0.73 13.97 0.78
C HIS A 81 1.88 13.41 1.60
N THR A 82 2.22 14.00 2.74
CA THR A 82 3.30 13.49 3.58
C THR A 82 2.96 12.09 4.10
N HIS A 83 1.76 11.89 4.64
CA HIS A 83 1.34 10.60 5.16
C HIS A 83 1.25 9.54 4.06
N THR A 84 0.63 9.85 2.92
CA THR A 84 0.51 8.88 1.81
C THR A 84 1.86 8.56 1.20
N TYR A 85 2.73 9.56 1.00
CA TYR A 85 4.06 9.36 0.46
C TYR A 85 4.92 8.53 1.40
N ILE A 86 5.00 8.90 2.69
CA ILE A 86 5.78 8.16 3.68
C ILE A 86 5.24 6.74 3.81
N ASN A 87 3.92 6.55 3.89
CA ASN A 87 3.33 5.23 4.02
C ASN A 87 3.57 4.39 2.76
N ALA A 88 3.46 4.96 1.56
CA ALA A 88 3.77 4.27 0.32
C ALA A 88 5.25 3.88 0.22
N CYS A 89 6.16 4.79 0.58
CA CYS A 89 7.60 4.52 0.60
C CYS A 89 7.97 3.45 1.63
N MET A 90 7.43 3.54 2.84
CA MET A 90 7.65 2.55 3.90
C MET A 90 7.05 1.20 3.53
N HIS A 91 5.82 1.18 2.99
CA HIS A 91 5.19 -0.06 2.53
C HIS A 91 6.00 -0.67 1.38
N ALA A 92 6.38 0.12 0.37
CA ALA A 92 7.22 -0.37 -0.72
C ALA A 92 8.55 -0.91 -0.21
N TYR A 93 9.26 -0.18 0.66
CA TYR A 93 10.54 -0.61 1.21
C TYR A 93 10.40 -1.87 2.06
N ILE A 94 9.50 -1.89 3.04
CA ILE A 94 9.29 -3.03 3.93
C ILE A 94 8.78 -4.24 3.14
N HIS A 95 7.75 -4.06 2.31
CA HIS A 95 7.19 -5.15 1.54
C HIS A 95 8.22 -5.70 0.55
N THR A 96 8.93 -4.87 -0.20
CA THR A 96 9.96 -5.37 -1.13
C THR A 96 11.13 -6.00 -0.39
N TYR A 97 11.62 -5.39 0.68
CA TYR A 97 12.76 -5.91 1.44
C TYR A 97 12.41 -7.22 2.14
N ILE A 98 11.32 -7.26 2.91
CA ILE A 98 10.90 -8.47 3.62
C ILE A 98 10.47 -9.54 2.62
N ARG A 99 9.62 -9.21 1.64
CA ARG A 99 9.19 -10.20 0.65
C ARG A 99 10.39 -10.72 -0.13
N MET A 100 11.25 -9.87 -0.70
CA MET A 100 12.41 -10.38 -1.42
C MET A 100 13.32 -11.16 -0.48
N TYR A 101 13.72 -10.62 0.67
CA TYR A 101 14.66 -11.30 1.54
C TYR A 101 14.09 -12.60 2.08
N VAL A 102 12.93 -12.58 2.74
CA VAL A 102 12.33 -13.77 3.35
C VAL A 102 11.84 -14.74 2.28
N HIS A 103 11.07 -14.27 1.29
CA HIS A 103 10.56 -15.18 0.25
C HIS A 103 11.70 -15.74 -0.58
N THR A 104 12.60 -14.91 -1.13
CA THR A 104 13.66 -15.47 -1.97
C THR A 104 14.61 -16.30 -1.13
N TYR A 105 15.06 -15.86 0.04
CA TYR A 105 16.00 -16.63 0.85
C TYR A 105 15.39 -17.94 1.32
N ILE A 106 14.23 -17.91 1.97
CA ILE A 106 13.62 -19.14 2.52
C ILE A 106 13.15 -20.06 1.39
N HIS A 107 12.44 -19.53 0.38
CA HIS A 107 11.92 -20.36 -0.70
C HIS A 107 13.07 -20.94 -1.54
N THR A 108 14.07 -20.15 -1.92
CA THR A 108 15.18 -20.69 -2.72
C THR A 108 16.07 -21.61 -1.90
N TYR A 109 16.31 -21.32 -0.62
CA TYR A 109 17.12 -22.17 0.23
C TYR A 109 16.43 -23.50 0.51
N ILE A 110 15.16 -23.47 0.94
CA ILE A 110 14.40 -24.69 1.21
C ILE A 110 14.21 -25.47 -0.08
N ASP A 111 13.81 -24.84 -1.19
CA ASP A 111 13.64 -25.55 -2.46
C ASP A 111 14.96 -26.11 -2.97
N ALA A 112 16.07 -25.36 -2.89
CA ALA A 112 17.37 -25.88 -3.29
C ALA A 112 17.80 -27.03 -2.39
N CYS A 113 17.63 -26.93 -1.07
CA CYS A 113 17.97 -27.99 -0.13
C CYS A 113 17.09 -29.23 -0.36
N MET A 114 15.78 -29.06 -0.52
CA MET A 114 14.84 -30.16 -0.78
C MET A 114 15.09 -30.77 -2.15
N HIS A 115 15.31 -29.96 -3.19
CA HIS A 115 15.60 -30.44 -4.53
C HIS A 115 16.94 -31.17 -4.54
N VAL A 116 18.00 -30.63 -3.94
CA VAL A 116 19.29 -31.32 -3.85
C VAL A 116 19.15 -32.60 -3.04
N TYR A 117 18.50 -32.57 -1.88
CA TYR A 117 18.34 -33.77 -1.05
C TYR A 117 17.51 -34.85 -1.75
N ILE A 118 16.31 -34.52 -2.24
CA ILE A 118 15.44 -35.48 -2.94
C ILE A 118 16.09 -35.94 -4.23
N HIS A 119 16.55 -35.02 -5.09
CA HIS A 119 17.12 -35.40 -6.37
C HIS A 119 18.42 -36.18 -6.15
N THR A 120 19.41 -35.66 -5.44
CA THR A 120 20.67 -36.42 -5.28
C THR A 120 20.45 -37.72 -4.53
N HIS A 121 19.67 -37.74 -3.45
CA HIS A 121 19.57 -38.94 -2.63
C HIS A 121 18.64 -39.96 -3.26
N ILE A 122 17.44 -39.58 -3.72
CA ILE A 122 16.52 -40.54 -4.32
C ILE A 122 16.97 -40.90 -5.74
N HIS A 123 17.30 -39.93 -6.59
CA HIS A 123 17.74 -40.23 -7.95
C HIS A 123 19.07 -41.00 -7.94
N ALA A 124 20.08 -40.59 -7.15
CA ALA A 124 21.32 -41.35 -7.13
C ALA A 124 21.13 -42.72 -6.47
N CYS A 125 20.38 -42.85 -5.36
CA CYS A 125 20.15 -44.18 -4.77
C CYS A 125 19.39 -45.09 -5.72
N ILE A 126 18.28 -44.64 -6.32
CA ILE A 126 17.51 -45.46 -7.27
C ILE A 126 18.35 -45.77 -8.50
N HIS A 127 19.03 -44.79 -9.09
CA HIS A 127 19.83 -44.99 -10.29
C HIS A 127 21.03 -45.93 -10.03
N THR A 128 21.75 -45.76 -8.92
CA THR A 128 22.89 -46.64 -8.59
C THR A 128 22.42 -48.04 -8.20
N TYR A 129 21.34 -48.16 -7.41
CA TYR A 129 20.82 -49.44 -6.96
C TYR A 129 20.17 -50.23 -8.11
N ILE A 130 19.30 -49.61 -8.90
CA ILE A 130 18.62 -50.33 -9.99
C ILE A 130 19.58 -50.58 -11.16
N ARG A 131 20.31 -49.55 -11.61
CA ARG A 131 21.16 -49.68 -12.82
C ARG A 131 22.46 -50.42 -12.54
N HIS A 132 23.14 -50.08 -11.46
CA HIS A 132 24.52 -50.52 -11.25
C HIS A 132 24.64 -51.78 -10.42
N THR A 133 23.85 -51.93 -9.36
CA THR A 133 23.89 -53.16 -8.58
C THR A 133 22.95 -54.19 -9.19
N TYR A 134 21.65 -53.89 -9.35
CA TYR A 134 20.73 -54.91 -9.83
C TYR A 134 20.99 -55.29 -11.30
N ILE A 135 20.88 -54.36 -12.25
CA ILE A 135 21.05 -54.71 -13.67
C ILE A 135 22.48 -55.15 -13.95
N HIS A 136 23.48 -54.32 -13.63
CA HIS A 136 24.84 -54.65 -14.00
C HIS A 136 25.37 -55.83 -13.19
N THR A 137 25.34 -55.85 -11.85
CA THR A 137 25.92 -57.01 -11.15
C THR A 137 25.09 -58.27 -11.36
N TYR A 138 23.77 -58.26 -11.26
CA TYR A 138 23.00 -59.50 -11.41
C TYR A 138 23.09 -60.03 -12.84
N ILE A 139 22.80 -59.23 -13.85
CA ILE A 139 22.80 -59.72 -15.24
C ILE A 139 24.23 -59.99 -15.70
N HIS A 140 25.17 -59.08 -15.48
CA HIS A 140 26.55 -59.28 -15.93
C HIS A 140 27.17 -60.46 -15.20
N THR A 141 27.13 -60.52 -13.86
CA THR A 141 27.77 -61.64 -13.16
C THR A 141 27.04 -62.94 -13.44
N TYR A 142 25.72 -63.00 -13.42
CA TYR A 142 25.00 -64.25 -13.68
C TYR A 142 25.25 -64.75 -15.09
N ILE A 143 25.07 -63.91 -16.11
CA ILE A 143 25.29 -64.32 -17.50
C ILE A 143 26.77 -64.58 -17.77
N HIS A 144 27.66 -63.67 -17.36
CA HIS A 144 29.09 -63.85 -17.60
C HIS A 144 29.63 -65.07 -16.87
N THR A 145 29.33 -65.26 -15.59
CA THR A 145 29.80 -66.44 -14.85
C THR A 145 29.15 -67.71 -15.38
N TYR A 146 27.85 -67.72 -15.66
CA TYR A 146 27.19 -68.90 -16.21
C TYR A 146 27.75 -69.28 -17.57
N ILE A 147 27.85 -68.33 -18.51
CA ILE A 147 28.40 -68.59 -19.84
C ILE A 147 29.89 -68.94 -19.76
N HIS A 148 30.69 -68.18 -19.00
CA HIS A 148 32.12 -68.43 -18.87
C HIS A 148 32.40 -69.78 -18.22
N THR A 149 31.72 -70.12 -17.11
CA THR A 149 31.88 -71.41 -16.46
C THR A 149 31.37 -72.54 -17.33
N TYR A 150 30.21 -72.40 -17.99
CA TYR A 150 29.67 -73.41 -18.88
C TYR A 150 30.60 -73.67 -20.07
N ILE A 151 31.06 -72.62 -20.77
CA ILE A 151 31.98 -72.77 -21.90
C ILE A 151 33.33 -73.34 -21.45
N HIS A 152 33.90 -72.80 -20.37
CA HIS A 152 35.21 -73.27 -19.88
C HIS A 152 35.16 -74.72 -19.41
N THR A 153 34.10 -75.11 -18.69
CA THR A 153 33.93 -76.51 -18.24
C THR A 153 33.59 -77.43 -19.42
N TYR A 154 32.80 -76.98 -20.38
CA TYR A 154 32.47 -77.78 -21.58
C TYR A 154 33.71 -78.04 -22.45
N ILE A 155 34.52 -77.01 -22.71
CA ILE A 155 35.77 -77.17 -23.47
C ILE A 155 36.74 -78.08 -22.69
N HIS A 156 36.94 -77.82 -21.40
CA HIS A 156 37.83 -78.64 -20.57
C HIS A 156 37.38 -80.11 -20.49
N THR A 157 36.07 -80.36 -20.41
CA THR A 157 35.54 -81.74 -20.37
C THR A 157 35.60 -82.41 -21.74
N GLN A 158 35.36 -81.70 -22.84
CA GLN A 158 35.56 -82.24 -24.19
C GLN A 158 37.03 -82.54 -24.49
N ASP A 159 37.96 -81.66 -24.09
CA ASP A 159 39.39 -81.89 -24.28
C ASP A 159 39.87 -83.12 -23.49
N VAL A 160 39.44 -83.25 -22.23
CA VAL A 160 39.76 -84.42 -21.40
C VAL A 160 39.12 -85.68 -21.98
N HIS A 161 37.85 -85.63 -22.40
CA HIS A 161 37.18 -86.80 -22.98
C HIS A 161 37.80 -87.22 -24.32
N MET A 162 38.14 -86.26 -25.17
CA MET A 162 38.87 -86.51 -26.42
C MET A 162 40.22 -87.14 -26.13
N TYR A 163 40.97 -86.61 -25.15
CA TYR A 163 42.26 -87.17 -24.73
C TYR A 163 42.13 -88.62 -24.26
N VAL A 164 41.16 -88.91 -23.38
CA VAL A 164 40.90 -90.27 -22.87
C VAL A 164 40.45 -91.21 -23.99
N SER A 165 39.55 -90.78 -24.87
CA SER A 165 39.13 -91.58 -26.02
C SER A 165 40.28 -91.85 -26.99
N CYS A 166 41.18 -90.88 -27.19
CA CYS A 166 42.37 -91.05 -28.04
C CYS A 166 43.35 -92.06 -27.43
N VAL A 167 43.57 -92.01 -26.10
CA VAL A 167 44.37 -93.00 -25.37
C VAL A 167 43.74 -94.39 -25.43
N TYR A 168 42.42 -94.49 -25.28
CA TYR A 168 41.69 -95.76 -25.36
C TYR A 168 41.73 -96.35 -26.78
N LEU A 169 41.58 -95.52 -27.81
CA LEU A 169 41.73 -95.95 -29.20
C LEU A 169 43.17 -96.37 -29.50
N TYR A 170 44.17 -95.64 -29.00
CA TYR A 170 45.58 -96.02 -29.10
C TYR A 170 45.86 -97.36 -28.43
N LEU A 171 45.33 -97.60 -27.22
CA LEU A 171 45.43 -98.90 -26.54
C LEU A 171 44.76 -100.00 -27.37
N ASN A 172 43.55 -99.79 -27.88
CA ASN A 172 42.83 -100.83 -28.62
C ASN A 172 43.39 -101.11 -30.02
N VAL A 173 43.89 -100.09 -30.72
CA VAL A 173 44.37 -100.23 -32.10
C VAL A 173 45.86 -100.58 -32.16
N VAL A 174 46.66 -100.12 -31.21
CA VAL A 174 48.13 -100.30 -31.24
C VAL A 174 48.59 -101.40 -30.30
N MET A 175 48.02 -101.52 -29.08
CA MET A 175 48.51 -102.47 -28.08
C MET A 175 47.80 -103.83 -28.13
N ILE A 176 46.51 -103.89 -28.45
CA ILE A 176 45.76 -105.17 -28.45
C ILE A 176 46.12 -106.11 -29.60
N PRO A 177 46.41 -105.68 -30.85
CA PRO A 177 46.79 -106.62 -31.91
C PRO A 177 48.20 -107.20 -31.77
N GLN A 178 48.97 -106.80 -30.75
CA GLN A 178 50.30 -107.36 -30.46
C GLN A 178 50.28 -108.49 -29.42
N LEU A 179 49.11 -108.83 -28.86
CA LEU A 179 48.97 -109.80 -27.76
C LEU A 179 48.06 -111.01 -28.06
N THR A 180 47.66 -111.21 -29.32
CA THR A 180 47.15 -112.50 -29.83
C THR A 180 48.20 -113.16 -30.70
#